data_AF-A0A5Q4D6Q0-F1
#
_entry.id   AF-A0A5Q4D6Q0-F1
#
_cell.length_a   1.000
_cell.length_b   1.000
_cell.length_c   1.000
_cell.angle_alpha   90.00
_cell.angle_beta   90.00
_cell.angle_gamma   90.00
#
_symmetry.space_group_name_H-M   'P 1'
#
loop_
_entity.id
_entity.type
_entity.pdbx_description
1 polymer ?
#
loop_
_entity_poly.entity_id
_entity_poly.type
_entity_poly.pdbx_seq_one_letter_code
_entity_poly.pdbx_strand_id
1 'polypeptide(L)'
;MATSALRFSPESLLRWIYLGRLALVSGMLTGAFLVWGEAQPQQTFVATLMFVVGLVSVAASLWWTDLASRPVRRSFLVTQVALDAVLVTGVVHITGGGESTFAWLYILVISEGALLLPLSAGLLLAVLASILYMGVIVWGHPETLSGSAGLQVGVFAAVAAATGLLGDRLRRAGMKLGEMESELRRLRLDTAEILTTISTGVLTLDEGGRILYLNPAGEILLGADQATLEADGAVALRSIAQFAPQLAGILQESMDRREASYRLRSEGTRAGIPMILGVSTFVREEPGDPLAVTAIFQDITDLERMAVLNRRAERLEAVAELSASLAHEIKNPLAS
;
A
#
# COMPACT_ATOMS: atom_id res chain seq x y z
N MET A 1 -4.87 -9.67 -14.21
CA MET A 1 -4.71 -10.71 -13.17
C MET A 1 -4.28 -10.03 -11.88
N ALA A 2 -5.22 -9.80 -10.96
CA ALA A 2 -4.96 -9.12 -9.70
C ALA A 2 -4.32 -10.12 -8.72
N THR A 3 -3.06 -9.88 -8.37
CA THR A 3 -2.38 -10.53 -7.27
C THR A 3 -3.09 -10.12 -5.98
N SER A 4 -3.82 -11.06 -5.38
CA SER A 4 -4.41 -10.91 -4.06
C SER A 4 -3.27 -10.83 -3.04
N ALA A 5 -2.78 -9.61 -2.81
CA ALA A 5 -2.02 -9.30 -1.62
C ALA A 5 -2.81 -9.84 -0.43
N LEU A 6 -2.19 -10.71 0.37
CA LEU A 6 -2.72 -11.25 1.61
C LEU A 6 -2.99 -10.10 2.58
N ARG A 7 -4.10 -9.39 2.36
CA ARG A 7 -4.65 -8.48 3.34
C ARG A 7 -5.12 -9.35 4.48
N PHE A 8 -4.53 -9.16 5.65
CA PHE A 8 -5.11 -9.60 6.92
C PHE A 8 -6.39 -8.77 7.17
N SER A 9 -7.40 -8.93 6.32
CA SER A 9 -8.74 -8.44 6.59
C SER A 9 -9.29 -9.21 7.79
N PRO A 10 -10.18 -8.61 8.61
CA PRO A 10 -10.85 -9.32 9.69
C PRO A 10 -11.49 -10.64 9.22
N GLU A 11 -11.95 -10.69 7.97
CA GLU A 11 -12.50 -11.88 7.31
C GLU A 11 -11.47 -12.98 7.04
N SER A 12 -10.23 -12.63 6.63
CA SER A 12 -9.20 -13.66 6.42
C SER A 12 -8.74 -14.25 7.75
N LEU A 13 -8.69 -13.45 8.81
CA LEU A 13 -8.36 -13.88 10.16
C LEU A 13 -9.44 -14.82 10.74
N LEU A 14 -10.72 -14.52 10.50
CA LEU A 14 -11.86 -15.41 10.81
C LEU A 14 -11.77 -16.76 10.09
N ARG A 15 -11.41 -16.78 8.80
CA ARG A 15 -11.26 -18.03 8.05
C ARG A 15 -10.18 -18.94 8.64
N TRP A 16 -9.06 -18.37 9.08
CA TRP A 16 -7.99 -19.13 9.74
C TRP A 16 -8.42 -19.70 11.08
N ILE A 17 -9.22 -18.97 11.86
CA ILE A 17 -9.86 -19.48 13.09
C ILE A 17 -10.72 -20.70 12.76
N TYR A 18 -11.65 -20.55 11.82
CA TYR A 18 -12.56 -21.64 11.48
C TYR A 18 -11.82 -22.87 10.96
N LEU A 19 -10.76 -22.66 10.18
CA LEU A 19 -9.92 -23.75 9.68
C LEU A 19 -9.14 -24.44 10.81
N GLY A 20 -8.61 -23.67 11.77
CA GLY A 20 -7.96 -24.19 12.98
C GLY A 20 -8.91 -25.04 13.82
N ARG A 21 -10.11 -24.52 14.13
CA ARG A 21 -11.12 -25.23 14.92
C ARG A 21 -11.68 -26.45 14.21
N LEU A 22 -11.84 -26.39 12.88
CA LEU A 22 -12.25 -27.55 12.10
C LEU A 22 -11.17 -28.64 12.09
N ALA A 23 -9.89 -28.27 12.08
CA ALA A 23 -8.78 -29.20 12.25
C ALA A 23 -8.76 -29.80 13.67
N LEU A 24 -9.05 -29.01 14.72
CA LEU A 24 -9.18 -29.48 16.09
C LEU A 24 -10.28 -30.55 16.21
N VAL A 25 -11.49 -30.22 15.73
CA VAL A 25 -12.67 -31.09 15.76
C VAL A 25 -12.42 -32.36 14.94
N SER A 26 -11.80 -32.24 13.76
CA SER A 26 -11.41 -33.40 12.94
C SER A 26 -10.35 -34.28 13.63
N GLY A 27 -9.40 -33.66 14.35
CA GLY A 27 -8.40 -34.36 15.15
C GLY A 27 -9.01 -35.16 16.30
N MET A 28 -10.00 -34.59 17.00
CA MET A 28 -10.77 -35.30 18.03
C MET A 28 -11.49 -36.54 17.45
N LEU A 29 -12.16 -36.39 16.30
CA LEU A 29 -12.84 -37.50 15.64
C LEU A 29 -11.87 -38.60 15.22
N THR A 30 -10.73 -38.20 14.64
CA THR A 30 -9.70 -39.15 14.17
C THR A 30 -9.12 -39.93 15.34
N GLY A 31 -8.77 -39.27 16.45
CA GLY A 31 -8.28 -39.97 17.64
C GLY A 31 -9.34 -40.89 18.26
N ALA A 32 -10.61 -40.47 18.30
CA ALA A 32 -11.70 -41.33 18.78
C ALA A 32 -11.88 -42.58 17.90
N PHE A 33 -11.72 -42.45 16.59
CA PHE A 33 -11.80 -43.56 15.65
C PHE A 33 -10.63 -44.54 15.79
N LEU A 34 -9.41 -44.03 16.03
CA LEU A 34 -8.21 -44.87 16.18
C LEU A 34 -8.26 -45.79 17.40
N VAL A 35 -8.84 -45.31 18.51
CA VAL A 35 -8.92 -46.08 19.76
C VAL A 35 -10.27 -46.81 19.90
N TRP A 36 -11.15 -46.73 18.90
CA TRP A 36 -12.53 -47.24 18.98
C TRP A 36 -12.62 -48.73 19.34
N GLY A 37 -11.66 -49.55 18.88
CA GLY A 37 -11.65 -50.99 19.13
C GLY A 37 -11.21 -51.41 20.54
N GLU A 38 -10.47 -50.55 21.24
CA GLU A 38 -9.87 -50.84 22.56
C GLU A 38 -10.49 -50.00 23.68
N ALA A 39 -11.09 -48.86 23.33
CA ALA A 39 -11.68 -47.92 24.28
C ALA A 39 -12.99 -48.44 24.87
N GLN A 40 -13.22 -48.10 26.14
CA GLN A 40 -14.47 -48.43 26.80
C GLN A 40 -15.63 -47.64 26.15
N PRO A 41 -16.86 -48.21 26.06
CA PRO A 41 -18.01 -47.52 25.44
C PRO A 41 -18.30 -46.13 26.03
N GLN A 42 -17.99 -45.94 27.31
CA GLN A 42 -18.15 -44.64 27.97
C GLN A 42 -17.15 -43.60 27.48
N GLN A 43 -15.90 -44.00 27.19
CA GLN A 43 -14.85 -43.11 26.68
C GLN A 43 -15.14 -42.68 25.22
N THR A 44 -15.58 -43.61 24.37
CA THR A 44 -15.96 -43.31 22.98
C THR A 44 -17.22 -42.45 22.90
N PHE A 45 -18.21 -42.71 23.78
CA PHE A 45 -19.39 -41.85 23.90
C PHE A 45 -19.03 -40.41 24.27
N VAL A 46 -18.20 -40.22 25.30
CA VAL A 46 -17.74 -38.88 25.71
C VAL A 46 -16.94 -38.22 24.59
N ALA A 47 -16.01 -38.91 23.94
CA ALA A 47 -15.21 -38.33 22.86
C ALA A 47 -16.09 -37.87 21.69
N THR A 48 -17.13 -38.65 21.37
CA THR A 48 -18.12 -38.29 20.34
C THR A 48 -18.96 -37.09 20.78
N LEU A 49 -19.37 -37.02 22.05
CA LEU A 49 -20.09 -35.88 22.61
C LEU A 49 -19.24 -34.60 22.54
N MET A 50 -17.96 -34.67 22.89
CA MET A 50 -17.04 -33.53 22.83
C MET A 50 -16.79 -33.07 21.38
N PHE A 51 -16.72 -34.00 20.42
CA PHE A 51 -16.71 -33.68 19.00
C PHE A 51 -17.96 -32.91 18.58
N VAL A 52 -19.15 -33.37 19.00
CA VAL A 52 -20.42 -32.69 18.69
C VAL A 52 -20.46 -31.28 19.31
N VAL A 53 -20.02 -31.13 20.56
CA VAL A 53 -19.93 -29.80 21.21
C VAL A 53 -18.97 -28.89 20.45
N GLY A 54 -17.81 -29.42 20.02
CA GLY A 54 -16.87 -28.71 19.16
C GLY A 54 -17.53 -28.24 17.86
N LEU A 55 -18.22 -29.12 17.14
CA LEU A 55 -18.92 -28.79 15.90
C LEU A 55 -20.01 -27.72 16.10
N VAL A 56 -20.81 -27.86 17.16
CA VAL A 56 -21.85 -26.88 17.53
C VAL A 56 -21.23 -25.52 17.85
N SER A 57 -20.10 -25.49 18.55
CA SER A 57 -19.42 -24.24 18.87
C SER A 57 -18.83 -23.54 17.63
N VAL A 58 -18.38 -24.30 16.62
CA VAL A 58 -17.96 -23.76 15.32
C VAL A 58 -19.16 -23.20 14.56
N ALA A 59 -20.27 -23.94 14.50
CA ALA A 59 -21.50 -23.49 13.85
C ALA A 59 -22.09 -22.24 14.51
N ALA A 60 -22.10 -22.19 15.84
CA ALA A 60 -22.56 -21.03 16.61
C ALA A 60 -21.66 -19.80 16.38
N SER A 61 -20.34 -20.00 16.28
CA SER A 61 -19.39 -18.94 15.94
C SER A 61 -19.64 -18.41 14.53
N LEU A 62 -19.81 -19.28 13.52
CA LEU A 62 -20.13 -18.89 12.14
C LEU A 62 -21.44 -18.11 12.06
N TRP A 63 -22.48 -18.58 12.76
CA TRP A 63 -23.75 -17.88 12.81
C TRP A 63 -23.62 -16.48 13.41
N TRP A 64 -22.84 -16.34 14.50
CA TRP A 64 -22.64 -15.06 15.18
C TRP A 64 -21.84 -14.05 14.34
N THR A 65 -20.82 -14.50 13.59
CA THR A 65 -19.96 -13.60 12.80
C THR A 65 -20.56 -13.28 11.44
N ASP A 66 -21.02 -14.31 10.71
CA ASP A 66 -21.34 -14.18 9.29
C ASP A 66 -22.83 -13.91 9.09
N LEU A 67 -23.70 -14.62 9.83
CA LEU A 67 -25.15 -14.47 9.66
C LEU A 67 -25.74 -13.32 10.50
N ALA A 68 -25.19 -13.08 11.70
CA ALA A 68 -25.60 -11.97 12.56
C ALA A 68 -24.77 -10.69 12.36
N SER A 69 -23.79 -10.72 11.45
CA SER A 69 -22.91 -9.59 11.05
C SER A 69 -22.33 -8.80 12.23
N ARG A 70 -22.02 -9.48 13.34
CA ARG A 70 -21.52 -8.80 14.55
C ARG A 70 -20.01 -8.57 14.47
N PRO A 71 -19.52 -7.42 14.97
CA PRO A 71 -18.09 -7.11 14.92
C PRO A 71 -17.29 -8.09 15.78
N VAL A 72 -16.23 -8.65 15.20
CA VAL A 72 -15.28 -9.51 15.92
C VAL A 72 -14.43 -8.68 16.85
N ARG A 73 -14.69 -8.78 18.16
CA ARG A 73 -13.90 -8.14 19.20
C ARG A 73 -12.84 -9.11 19.74
N ARG A 74 -11.78 -8.56 20.35
CA ARG A 74 -10.75 -9.39 21.01
C ARG A 74 -11.33 -10.32 22.07
N SER A 75 -12.36 -9.88 22.80
CA SER A 75 -13.04 -10.71 23.80
C SER A 75 -13.64 -11.98 23.18
N PHE A 76 -14.22 -11.87 21.99
CA PHE A 76 -14.77 -13.03 21.27
C PHE A 76 -13.69 -14.07 20.97
N LEU A 77 -12.53 -13.63 20.46
CA LEU A 77 -11.40 -14.51 20.14
C LEU A 77 -10.88 -15.23 21.40
N VAL A 78 -10.71 -14.50 22.50
CA VAL A 78 -10.27 -15.08 23.78
C VAL A 78 -11.28 -16.10 24.29
N THR A 79 -12.59 -15.80 24.21
CA THR A 79 -13.65 -16.73 24.64
C THR A 79 -13.65 -18.01 23.80
N GLN A 80 -13.50 -17.92 22.48
CA GLN A 80 -13.45 -19.10 21.61
C GLN A 80 -12.26 -20.01 21.95
N VAL A 81 -11.06 -19.42 22.05
CA VAL A 81 -9.85 -20.19 22.34
C VAL A 81 -9.87 -20.78 23.76
N ALA A 82 -10.44 -20.06 24.73
CA ALA A 82 -10.64 -20.58 26.08
C ALA A 82 -11.65 -21.75 26.10
N LEU A 83 -12.73 -21.67 25.32
CA LEU A 83 -13.69 -22.76 25.16
C LEU A 83 -13.00 -24.00 24.56
N ASP A 84 -12.19 -23.83 23.52
CA ASP A 84 -11.45 -24.92 22.89
C ASP A 84 -10.44 -25.56 23.87
N ALA A 85 -9.77 -24.76 24.70
CA ALA A 85 -8.90 -25.27 25.76
C ALA A 85 -9.67 -26.13 26.79
N VAL A 86 -10.85 -25.67 27.22
CA VAL A 86 -11.71 -26.43 28.14
C VAL A 86 -12.22 -27.73 27.49
N LEU A 87 -12.58 -27.70 26.21
CA LEU A 87 -13.00 -28.89 25.48
C LEU A 87 -11.88 -29.93 25.40
N VAL A 88 -10.67 -29.50 25.04
CA VAL A 88 -9.50 -30.40 25.03
C VAL A 88 -9.20 -30.92 26.43
N THR A 89 -9.31 -30.08 27.46
CA THR A 89 -9.12 -30.49 28.87
C THR A 89 -10.06 -31.62 29.26
N GLY A 90 -11.36 -31.50 28.91
CA GLY A 90 -12.36 -32.52 29.20
C GLY A 90 -12.07 -33.85 28.50
N VAL A 91 -11.65 -33.80 27.23
CA VAL A 91 -11.27 -35.01 26.48
C VAL A 91 -10.07 -35.68 27.14
N VAL A 92 -9.01 -34.92 27.45
CA VAL A 92 -7.79 -35.46 28.07
C VAL A 92 -8.09 -36.05 29.45
N HIS A 93 -8.94 -35.41 30.25
CA HIS A 93 -9.34 -35.91 31.57
C HIS A 93 -10.05 -37.26 31.51
N ILE A 94 -10.87 -37.50 30.48
CA ILE A 94 -11.66 -38.74 30.38
C ILE A 94 -10.90 -39.86 29.68
N THR A 95 -9.85 -39.53 28.93
CA THR A 95 -9.07 -40.46 28.10
C THR A 95 -7.74 -40.87 28.71
N GLY A 96 -7.57 -40.74 30.03
CA GLY A 96 -6.37 -41.23 30.71
C GLY A 96 -5.35 -40.15 31.10
N GLY A 97 -5.74 -38.88 31.14
CA GLY A 97 -4.92 -37.82 31.74
C GLY A 97 -3.57 -37.64 31.04
N GLY A 98 -2.46 -37.83 31.76
CA GLY A 98 -1.10 -37.64 31.23
C GLY A 98 -0.68 -38.63 30.15
N GLU A 99 -1.32 -39.80 30.07
CA GLU A 99 -1.08 -40.80 29.02
C GLU A 99 -2.06 -40.67 27.84
N SER A 100 -2.95 -39.67 27.88
CA SER A 100 -3.93 -39.45 26.83
C SER A 100 -3.27 -39.16 25.48
N THR A 101 -3.64 -39.93 24.46
CA THR A 101 -3.27 -39.68 23.07
C THR A 101 -3.83 -38.35 22.54
N PHE A 102 -4.70 -37.65 23.26
CA PHE A 102 -5.30 -36.38 22.85
C PHE A 102 -4.56 -35.15 23.39
N ALA A 103 -3.56 -35.33 24.23
CA ALA A 103 -2.85 -34.23 24.87
C ALA A 103 -2.08 -33.33 23.85
N TRP A 104 -1.82 -33.81 22.62
CA TRP A 104 -1.29 -32.98 21.53
C TRP A 104 -2.30 -31.95 21.00
N LEU A 105 -3.61 -32.11 21.22
CA LEU A 105 -4.61 -31.12 20.78
C LEU A 105 -4.43 -29.77 21.48
N TYR A 106 -3.83 -29.74 22.68
CA TYR A 106 -3.44 -28.48 23.33
C TYR A 106 -2.45 -27.68 22.48
N ILE A 107 -1.54 -28.35 21.76
CA ILE A 107 -0.59 -27.69 20.87
C ILE A 107 -1.34 -26.93 19.77
N LEU A 108 -2.43 -27.51 19.26
CA LEU A 108 -3.25 -26.91 18.22
C LEU A 108 -4.02 -25.68 18.75
N VAL A 109 -4.64 -25.79 19.93
CA VAL A 109 -5.30 -24.65 20.61
C VAL A 109 -4.32 -23.51 20.90
N ILE A 110 -3.14 -23.85 21.43
CA ILE A 110 -2.09 -22.87 21.73
C ILE A 110 -1.59 -22.21 20.45
N SER A 111 -1.39 -22.99 19.39
CA SER A 111 -0.92 -22.47 18.10
C SER A 111 -1.93 -21.51 17.48
N GLU A 112 -3.21 -21.89 17.49
CA GLU A 112 -4.31 -21.04 17.04
C GLU A 112 -4.34 -19.72 17.84
N GLY A 113 -4.36 -19.80 19.16
CA GLY A 113 -4.35 -18.62 20.02
C GLY A 113 -3.12 -17.73 19.83
N ALA A 114 -1.92 -18.31 19.72
CA ALA A 114 -0.68 -17.56 19.54
C ALA A 114 -0.53 -16.91 18.15
N LEU A 115 -1.12 -17.52 17.10
CA LEU A 115 -1.18 -16.92 15.76
C LEU A 115 -2.11 -15.72 15.72
N LEU A 116 -3.24 -15.79 16.41
CA LEU A 116 -4.32 -14.81 16.26
C LEU A 116 -4.24 -13.67 17.27
N LEU A 117 -3.80 -13.96 18.48
CA LEU A 117 -3.70 -13.00 19.56
C LEU A 117 -2.30 -12.36 19.61
N PRO A 118 -2.16 -11.21 20.30
CA PRO A 118 -0.85 -10.65 20.61
C PRO A 118 0.04 -11.67 21.33
N LEU A 119 1.36 -11.54 21.20
CA LEU A 119 2.34 -12.46 21.80
C LEU A 119 2.09 -12.70 23.29
N SER A 120 1.77 -11.63 24.04
CA SER A 120 1.46 -11.72 25.47
C SER A 120 0.25 -12.59 25.77
N ALA A 121 -0.82 -12.48 24.98
CA ALA A 121 -2.03 -13.29 25.15
C ALA A 121 -1.81 -14.76 24.73
N GLY A 122 -1.01 -15.01 23.69
CA GLY A 122 -0.61 -16.36 23.30
C GLY A 122 0.22 -17.08 24.38
N LEU A 123 1.15 -16.36 25.03
CA LEU A 123 1.92 -16.89 26.15
C LEU A 123 1.04 -17.15 27.38
N LEU A 124 0.12 -16.24 27.71
CA LEU A 124 -0.84 -16.45 28.79
C LEU A 124 -1.73 -17.67 28.56
N LEU A 125 -2.15 -17.91 27.31
CA LEU A 125 -2.90 -19.10 26.94
C LEU A 125 -2.08 -20.38 27.16
N ALA A 126 -0.79 -20.37 26.84
CA ALA A 126 0.09 -21.51 27.09
C ALA A 126 0.18 -21.83 28.59
N VAL A 127 0.31 -20.79 29.42
CA VAL A 127 0.28 -20.93 30.89
C VAL A 127 -1.05 -21.51 31.35
N LEU A 128 -2.18 -21.00 30.85
CA LEU A 128 -3.50 -21.53 31.16
C LEU A 128 -3.63 -23.01 30.75
N ALA A 129 -3.21 -23.37 29.54
CA ALA A 129 -3.21 -24.73 29.04
C ALA A 129 -2.32 -25.66 29.90
N SER A 130 -1.14 -25.19 30.33
CA SER A 130 -0.28 -25.95 31.25
C SER A 130 -0.93 -26.15 32.61
N ILE A 131 -1.63 -25.15 33.15
CA ILE A 131 -2.38 -25.26 34.41
C ILE A 131 -3.52 -26.26 34.27
N LEU A 132 -4.30 -26.18 33.19
CA LEU A 132 -5.41 -27.09 32.93
C LEU A 132 -4.92 -28.54 32.76
N TYR A 133 -3.86 -28.74 31.98
CA TYR A 133 -3.25 -30.05 31.77
C TYR A 133 -2.69 -30.63 33.07
N MET A 134 -1.94 -29.85 33.83
CA MET A 134 -1.42 -30.29 35.13
C MET A 134 -2.54 -30.55 36.13
N GLY A 135 -3.62 -29.75 36.08
CA GLY A 135 -4.79 -29.95 36.91
C GLY A 135 -5.48 -31.29 36.64
N VAL A 136 -5.60 -31.67 35.37
CA VAL A 136 -6.13 -32.99 34.99
C VAL A 136 -5.28 -34.11 35.57
N ILE A 137 -3.96 -34.01 35.50
CA ILE A 137 -3.04 -35.02 36.03
C ILE A 137 -3.14 -35.08 37.55
N VAL A 138 -2.95 -33.95 38.24
CA VAL A 138 -2.82 -33.91 39.71
C VAL A 138 -4.12 -34.32 40.41
N TRP A 139 -5.28 -33.85 39.94
CA TRP A 139 -6.56 -34.16 40.59
C TRP A 139 -7.28 -35.36 40.01
N GLY A 140 -7.10 -35.61 38.72
CA GLY A 140 -7.82 -36.66 38.03
C GLY A 140 -7.07 -37.98 38.01
N HIS A 141 -5.78 -37.95 37.65
CA HIS A 141 -5.00 -39.12 37.24
C HIS A 141 -3.57 -39.02 37.78
N PRO A 142 -3.39 -38.92 39.12
CA PRO A 142 -2.08 -38.62 39.73
C PRO A 142 -1.03 -39.69 39.42
N GLU A 143 -1.45 -40.92 39.13
CA GLU A 143 -0.60 -42.02 38.68
C GLU A 143 0.12 -41.75 37.36
N THR A 144 -0.41 -40.84 36.53
CA THR A 144 0.19 -40.44 35.25
C THR A 144 1.23 -39.31 35.40
N LEU A 145 1.47 -38.83 36.62
CA LEU A 145 2.48 -37.80 36.89
C LEU A 145 3.88 -38.36 36.63
N SER A 146 4.50 -37.89 35.55
CA SER A 146 5.79 -38.39 35.11
C SER A 146 6.62 -37.30 34.44
N GLY A 147 7.88 -37.61 34.12
CA GLY A 147 8.77 -36.67 33.41
C GLY A 147 8.24 -36.25 32.03
N SER A 148 7.42 -37.08 31.38
CA SER A 148 6.79 -36.73 30.10
C SER A 148 5.76 -35.61 30.24
N ALA A 149 5.04 -35.53 31.37
CA ALA A 149 4.12 -34.43 31.64
C ALA A 149 4.85 -33.08 31.74
N GLY A 150 6.00 -33.06 32.42
CA GLY A 150 6.87 -31.89 32.49
C GLY A 150 7.43 -31.49 31.11
N LEU A 151 7.86 -32.49 30.32
CA LEU A 151 8.31 -32.27 28.94
C LEU A 151 7.19 -31.65 28.09
N GLN A 152 5.96 -32.13 28.24
CA GLN A 152 4.81 -31.64 27.49
C GLN A 152 4.44 -30.20 27.82
N VAL A 153 4.51 -29.80 29.10
CA VAL A 153 4.40 -28.39 29.50
C VAL A 153 5.52 -27.55 28.86
N GLY A 154 6.74 -28.08 28.80
CA GLY A 154 7.84 -27.45 28.07
C GLY A 154 7.54 -27.27 26.58
N VAL A 155 6.96 -28.28 25.94
CA VAL A 155 6.53 -28.22 24.53
C VAL A 155 5.44 -27.17 24.32
N PHE A 156 4.45 -27.07 25.22
CA PHE A 156 3.42 -26.03 25.16
C PHE A 156 4.01 -24.63 25.17
N ALA A 157 4.94 -24.37 26.09
CA ALA A 157 5.63 -23.08 26.17
C ALA A 157 6.48 -22.80 24.91
N ALA A 158 7.21 -23.80 24.43
CA ALA A 158 8.05 -23.68 23.24
C ALA A 158 7.23 -23.38 21.98
N VAL A 159 6.12 -24.08 21.78
CA VAL A 159 5.21 -23.84 20.65
C VAL A 159 4.55 -22.48 20.76
N ALA A 160 4.06 -22.08 21.94
CA ALA A 160 3.48 -20.77 22.14
C ALA A 160 4.46 -19.64 21.81
N ALA A 161 5.72 -19.78 22.24
CA ALA A 161 6.77 -18.84 21.91
C ALA A 161 7.06 -18.84 20.41
N ALA A 162 7.35 -19.99 19.81
CA ALA A 162 7.69 -20.09 18.39
C ALA A 162 6.57 -19.52 17.50
N THR A 163 5.34 -20.01 17.70
CA THR A 163 4.17 -19.60 16.95
C THR A 163 3.81 -18.14 17.19
N GLY A 164 3.91 -17.66 18.44
CA GLY A 164 3.66 -16.27 18.79
C GLY A 164 4.69 -15.30 18.18
N LEU A 165 5.98 -15.67 18.18
CA LEU A 165 7.04 -14.89 17.53
C LEU A 165 6.84 -14.84 16.02
N LEU A 166 6.48 -15.96 15.40
CA LEU A 166 6.17 -16.04 13.97
C LEU A 166 4.96 -15.17 13.62
N GLY A 167 3.87 -15.27 14.37
CA GLY A 167 2.68 -14.45 14.20
C GLY A 167 2.98 -12.96 14.33
N ASP A 168 3.80 -12.57 15.31
CA ASP A 168 4.23 -11.18 15.49
C ASP A 168 5.08 -10.66 14.32
N ARG A 169 6.05 -11.46 13.84
CA ARG A 169 6.85 -11.12 12.66
C ARG A 169 6.01 -10.97 11.39
N LEU A 170 5.05 -11.88 11.16
CA LEU A 170 4.13 -11.82 10.02
C LEU A 170 3.26 -10.56 10.07
N ARG A 171 2.71 -10.23 11.25
CA ARG A 171 1.94 -9.00 11.44
C ARG A 171 2.77 -7.74 11.16
N ARG A 172 3.98 -7.65 11.70
CA ARG A 172 4.88 -6.51 11.46
C ARG A 172 5.28 -6.38 9.99
N ALA A 173 5.60 -7.49 9.33
CA ALA A 173 5.92 -7.50 7.91
C ALA A 173 4.72 -7.03 7.07
N GLY A 174 3.52 -7.50 7.39
CA GLY A 174 2.29 -7.07 6.72
C GLY A 174 2.00 -5.57 6.88
N MET A 175 2.16 -5.02 8.09
CA MET A 175 2.01 -3.58 8.33
C MET A 175 3.02 -2.75 7.53
N LYS A 176 4.29 -3.14 7.56
CA LYS A 176 5.36 -2.44 6.81
C LYS A 176 5.12 -2.48 5.30
N LEU A 177 4.66 -3.61 4.76
CA LEU A 177 4.29 -3.72 3.34
C LEU A 177 3.11 -2.79 2.99
N GLY A 178 2.11 -2.70 3.85
CA GLY A 178 0.96 -1.81 3.66
C GLY A 178 1.37 -0.32 3.68
N GLU A 179 2.28 0.07 4.57
CA GLU A 179 2.86 1.42 4.60
C GLU A 179 3.61 1.74 3.31
N MET A 180 4.48 0.83 2.85
CA MET A 180 5.22 1.00 1.59
C MET A 180 4.29 1.08 0.37
N GLU A 181 3.24 0.25 0.30
CA GLU A 181 2.25 0.30 -0.78
C GLU A 181 1.54 1.66 -0.81
N SER A 182 1.18 2.18 0.37
CA SER A 182 0.57 3.51 0.52
C SER A 182 1.52 4.63 0.11
N GLU A 183 2.79 4.56 0.53
CA GLU A 183 3.81 5.55 0.17
C GLU A 183 4.09 5.56 -1.33
N LEU A 184 4.26 4.39 -1.95
CA LEU A 184 4.39 4.27 -3.41
C LEU A 184 3.19 4.82 -4.16
N ARG A 185 1.97 4.57 -3.65
CA ARG A 185 0.74 5.14 -4.24
C ARG A 185 0.75 6.66 -4.13
N ARG A 186 1.18 7.21 -3.00
CA ARG A 186 1.28 8.66 -2.79
C ARG A 186 2.30 9.28 -3.75
N LEU A 187 3.52 8.73 -3.82
CA LEU A 187 4.55 9.18 -4.75
C LEU A 187 4.09 9.17 -6.22
N ARG A 188 3.32 8.16 -6.62
CA ARG A 188 2.73 8.09 -7.97
C ARG A 188 1.71 9.19 -8.22
N LEU A 189 0.85 9.46 -7.23
CA LEU A 189 -0.12 10.55 -7.33
C LEU A 189 0.58 11.91 -7.36
N ASP A 190 1.56 12.14 -6.48
CA ASP A 190 2.35 13.37 -6.44
C ASP A 190 3.10 13.60 -7.76
N THR A 191 3.71 12.54 -8.34
CA THR A 191 4.40 12.63 -9.64
C THR A 191 3.43 12.95 -10.77
N ALA A 192 2.26 12.30 -10.80
CA ALA A 192 1.23 12.58 -11.79
C ALA A 192 0.70 14.02 -11.66
N GLU A 193 0.45 14.49 -10.44
CA GLU A 193 -0.02 15.84 -10.16
C GLU A 193 1.00 16.90 -10.60
N ILE A 194 2.29 16.73 -10.28
CA ILE A 194 3.37 17.64 -10.71
C ILE A 194 3.47 17.70 -12.25
N LEU A 195 3.44 16.54 -12.92
CA LEU A 195 3.50 16.47 -14.39
C LEU A 195 2.29 17.12 -15.06
N THR A 196 1.13 17.14 -14.40
CA THR A 196 -0.04 17.89 -14.89
C THR A 196 -0.05 19.37 -14.52
N THR A 197 0.59 19.74 -13.39
CA THR A 197 0.56 21.11 -12.86
C THR A 197 1.58 22.02 -13.56
N ILE A 198 2.74 21.49 -13.95
CA ILE A 198 3.64 22.21 -14.84
C ILE A 198 3.11 21.99 -16.26
N SER A 199 2.25 22.88 -16.73
CA SER A 199 1.68 22.88 -18.09
C SER A 199 2.77 23.13 -19.15
N THR A 200 3.73 22.23 -19.25
CA THR A 200 4.87 22.27 -20.16
C THR A 200 4.68 21.24 -21.25
N GLY A 201 4.58 21.74 -22.47
CA GLY A 201 4.58 20.94 -23.67
C GLY A 201 5.95 20.33 -23.92
N VAL A 202 5.96 19.05 -24.25
CA VAL A 202 7.13 18.31 -24.71
C VAL A 202 6.79 17.74 -26.09
N LEU A 203 7.53 18.18 -27.10
CA LEU A 203 7.40 17.76 -28.49
C LEU A 203 8.74 17.22 -28.97
N THR A 204 8.79 16.01 -29.50
CA THR A 204 9.97 15.45 -30.15
C THR A 204 9.69 15.23 -31.63
N LEU A 205 10.58 15.71 -32.49
CA LEU A 205 10.55 15.56 -33.94
C LEU A 205 11.71 14.68 -34.43
N ASP A 206 11.50 13.95 -35.53
CA ASP A 206 12.56 13.28 -36.29
C ASP A 206 13.27 14.24 -37.27
N GLU A 207 14.30 13.76 -37.97
CA GLU A 207 15.03 14.53 -39.00
C GLU A 207 14.13 15.03 -40.14
N GLY A 208 13.02 14.35 -40.41
CA GLY A 208 12.02 14.75 -41.41
C GLY A 208 10.97 15.72 -40.90
N GLY A 209 11.03 16.15 -39.63
CA GLY A 209 10.07 17.04 -38.99
C GLY A 209 8.72 16.40 -38.67
N ARG A 210 8.69 15.07 -38.48
CA ARG A 210 7.52 14.29 -38.02
C ARG A 210 7.54 14.13 -36.50
N ILE A 211 6.36 14.07 -35.88
CA ILE A 211 6.23 13.92 -34.43
C ILE A 211 6.59 12.48 -34.02
N LEU A 212 7.59 12.34 -33.15
CA LEU A 212 7.90 11.08 -32.45
C LEU A 212 7.16 11.00 -31.11
N TYR A 213 6.95 12.14 -30.47
CA TYR A 213 6.28 12.22 -29.17
C TYR A 213 5.68 13.61 -28.95
N LEU A 214 4.45 13.65 -28.44
CA LEU A 214 3.80 14.86 -27.93
C LEU A 214 3.07 14.51 -26.63
N ASN A 215 3.36 15.23 -25.54
CA ASN A 215 2.64 15.02 -24.29
C ASN A 215 1.28 15.77 -24.29
N PRO A 216 0.32 15.39 -23.42
CA PRO A 216 -1.00 16.04 -23.35
C PRO A 216 -0.94 17.56 -23.09
N ALA A 217 0.03 18.03 -22.32
CA ALA A 217 0.22 19.47 -22.11
C ALA A 217 0.62 20.19 -23.40
N GLY A 218 1.41 19.56 -24.27
CA GLY A 218 1.77 20.07 -25.58
C GLY A 218 0.57 20.16 -26.51
N GLU A 219 -0.32 19.15 -26.51
CA GLU A 219 -1.58 19.20 -27.27
C GLU A 219 -2.46 20.38 -26.83
N ILE A 220 -2.58 20.61 -25.52
CA ILE A 220 -3.35 21.72 -24.96
C ILE A 220 -2.74 23.07 -25.33
N LEU A 221 -1.42 23.21 -25.30
CA LEU A 221 -0.71 24.45 -25.63
C LEU A 221 -0.77 24.75 -27.14
N LEU A 222 -0.60 23.73 -27.98
CA LEU A 222 -0.68 23.87 -29.44
C LEU A 222 -2.13 23.95 -29.95
N GLY A 223 -3.10 23.52 -29.15
CA GLY A 223 -4.53 23.50 -29.50
C GLY A 223 -4.89 22.43 -30.52
N ALA A 224 -4.04 21.42 -30.70
CA ALA A 224 -4.23 20.31 -31.64
C ALA A 224 -3.62 19.02 -31.07
N ASP A 225 -4.29 17.89 -31.25
CA ASP A 225 -3.77 16.59 -30.87
C ASP A 225 -2.71 16.08 -31.87
N GLN A 226 -1.94 15.07 -31.48
CA GLN A 226 -0.90 14.50 -32.34
C GLN A 226 -1.47 14.03 -33.69
N ALA A 227 -2.65 13.41 -33.69
CA ALA A 227 -3.29 12.89 -34.90
C ALA A 227 -3.64 14.00 -35.91
N THR A 228 -4.10 15.16 -35.42
CA THR A 228 -4.42 16.33 -36.24
C THR A 228 -3.15 16.99 -36.79
N LEU A 229 -2.08 17.03 -36.00
CA LEU A 229 -0.79 17.60 -36.43
C LEU A 229 -0.08 16.72 -37.48
N GLU A 230 -0.36 15.41 -37.49
CA GLU A 230 0.16 14.43 -38.45
C GLU A 230 -0.77 14.18 -39.66
N ALA A 231 -1.98 14.74 -39.66
CA ALA A 231 -2.94 14.57 -40.74
C ALA A 231 -2.37 15.04 -42.10
N ASP A 232 -2.71 14.32 -43.18
CA ASP A 232 -2.27 14.54 -44.57
C ASP A 232 -0.80 14.24 -44.91
N GLY A 233 -0.05 13.56 -44.03
CA GLY A 233 1.33 13.16 -44.31
C GLY A 233 2.30 14.34 -44.51
N ALA A 234 1.85 15.55 -44.18
CA ALA A 234 2.64 16.76 -44.17
C ALA A 234 3.64 16.73 -43.01
N VAL A 235 4.78 17.39 -43.21
CA VAL A 235 5.76 17.66 -42.15
C VAL A 235 5.04 18.38 -41.02
N ALA A 236 5.02 17.82 -39.81
CA ALA A 236 4.27 18.33 -38.67
C ALA A 236 4.63 19.78 -38.32
N LEU A 237 5.86 20.17 -38.67
CA LEU A 237 6.35 21.54 -38.58
C LEU A 237 5.47 22.56 -39.33
N ARG A 238 4.86 22.19 -40.48
CA ARG A 238 3.94 23.08 -41.21
C ARG A 238 2.63 23.30 -40.45
N SER A 239 2.10 22.26 -39.82
CA SER A 239 0.90 22.35 -38.98
C SER A 239 1.18 23.22 -37.75
N ILE A 240 2.33 23.01 -37.09
CA ILE A 240 2.77 23.83 -35.95
C ILE A 240 2.93 25.30 -36.38
N ALA A 241 3.45 25.57 -37.57
CA ALA A 241 3.65 26.93 -38.06
C ALA A 241 2.35 27.74 -38.20
N GLN A 242 1.19 27.09 -38.35
CA GLN A 242 -0.11 27.77 -38.38
C GLN A 242 -0.52 28.34 -37.02
N PHE A 243 -0.13 27.68 -35.93
CA PHE A 243 -0.52 28.03 -34.56
C PHE A 243 0.58 28.79 -33.81
N ALA A 244 1.83 28.40 -34.04
CA ALA A 244 3.02 28.92 -33.39
C ALA A 244 4.16 29.03 -34.44
N PRO A 245 4.11 30.04 -35.33
CA PRO A 245 5.09 30.19 -36.41
C PRO A 245 6.53 30.35 -35.90
N GLN A 246 6.71 31.03 -34.77
CA GLN A 246 8.02 31.22 -34.15
C GLN A 246 8.55 29.91 -33.56
N LEU A 247 7.71 29.09 -32.92
CA LEU A 247 8.09 27.77 -32.41
C LEU A 247 8.52 26.84 -33.55
N ALA A 248 7.78 26.84 -34.67
CA ALA A 248 8.16 26.08 -35.86
C ALA A 248 9.52 26.54 -36.43
N GLY A 249 9.78 27.85 -36.47
CA GLY A 249 11.07 28.40 -36.88
C GLY A 249 12.22 27.97 -35.98
N ILE A 250 12.04 28.00 -34.66
CA ILE A 250 13.04 27.56 -33.67
C ILE A 250 13.36 26.08 -33.83
N LEU A 251 12.34 25.25 -34.04
CA LEU A 251 12.49 23.82 -34.28
C LEU A 251 13.26 23.55 -35.58
N GLN A 252 12.91 24.24 -36.68
CA GLN A 252 13.62 24.13 -37.96
C GLN A 252 15.08 24.56 -37.82
N GLU A 253 15.35 25.69 -37.17
CA GLU A 253 16.72 26.17 -36.96
C GLU A 253 17.55 25.20 -36.11
N SER A 254 16.95 24.61 -35.07
CA SER A 254 17.62 23.61 -34.23
C SER A 254 17.92 22.33 -35.02
N MET A 255 17.05 21.93 -35.95
CA MET A 255 17.28 20.80 -36.87
C MET A 255 18.38 21.12 -37.88
N ASP A 256 18.34 22.29 -38.52
CA ASP A 256 19.27 22.70 -39.58
C ASP A 256 20.69 22.89 -39.03
N ARG A 257 20.83 23.51 -37.84
CA ARG A 257 22.12 23.76 -37.19
C ARG A 257 22.61 22.59 -36.35
N ARG A 258 21.74 21.63 -36.02
CA ARG A 258 22.00 20.54 -35.06
C ARG A 258 22.47 21.06 -33.68
N GLU A 259 21.95 22.21 -33.28
CA GLU A 259 22.32 22.88 -32.03
C GLU A 259 21.10 23.11 -31.13
N ALA A 260 21.28 22.85 -29.84
CA ALA A 260 20.30 23.15 -28.82
C ALA A 260 20.19 24.66 -28.59
N SER A 261 18.96 25.18 -28.50
CA SER A 261 18.68 26.58 -28.20
C SER A 261 17.95 26.72 -26.87
N TYR A 262 18.37 27.65 -26.02
CA TYR A 262 17.82 27.80 -24.67
C TYR A 262 17.16 29.17 -24.48
N ARG A 263 16.05 29.18 -23.72
CA ARG A 263 15.35 30.40 -23.29
C ARG A 263 14.91 31.32 -24.44
N LEU A 264 14.47 30.71 -25.54
CA LEU A 264 13.85 31.46 -26.61
C LEU A 264 12.41 31.80 -26.24
N ARG A 265 11.90 32.86 -26.85
CA ARG A 265 10.50 33.25 -26.74
C ARG A 265 9.84 33.03 -28.09
N SER A 266 8.66 32.44 -28.06
CA SER A 266 7.82 32.26 -29.22
C SER A 266 6.44 32.80 -28.93
N GLU A 267 5.99 33.75 -29.73
CA GLU A 267 4.59 34.12 -29.79
C GLU A 267 3.81 32.98 -30.45
N GLY A 268 2.68 32.64 -29.85
CA GLY A 268 1.77 31.62 -30.32
C GLY A 268 0.32 32.05 -30.11
N THR A 269 -0.61 31.31 -30.67
CA THR A 269 -2.04 31.53 -30.48
C THR A 269 -2.72 30.23 -30.09
N ARG A 270 -3.46 30.24 -28.98
CA ARG A 270 -4.32 29.11 -28.58
C ARG A 270 -5.78 29.51 -28.69
N ALA A 271 -6.53 28.84 -29.56
CA ALA A 271 -7.95 29.13 -29.81
C ALA A 271 -8.25 30.62 -30.09
N GLY A 272 -7.35 31.29 -30.83
CA GLY A 272 -7.46 32.72 -31.14
C GLY A 272 -6.93 33.69 -30.07
N ILE A 273 -6.47 33.19 -28.92
CA ILE A 273 -5.92 34.02 -27.83
C ILE A 273 -4.38 34.06 -27.94
N PRO A 274 -3.76 35.25 -28.00
CA PRO A 274 -2.31 35.38 -28.07
C PRO A 274 -1.65 34.94 -26.75
N MET A 275 -0.54 34.20 -26.87
CA MET A 275 0.28 33.74 -25.75
C MET A 275 1.77 33.87 -26.06
N ILE A 276 2.57 33.91 -25.00
CA ILE A 276 4.03 33.86 -25.09
C ILE A 276 4.49 32.51 -24.56
N LEU A 277 5.16 31.74 -25.40
CA LEU A 277 5.79 30.47 -25.06
C LEU A 277 7.28 30.69 -24.75
N GLY A 278 7.73 30.24 -23.59
CA GLY A 278 9.15 30.05 -23.31
C GLY A 278 9.58 28.70 -23.87
N VAL A 279 10.60 28.67 -24.73
CA VAL A 279 11.01 27.48 -25.51
C VAL A 279 12.47 27.14 -25.24
N SER A 280 12.75 25.86 -25.05
CA SER A 280 14.10 25.31 -25.10
C SER A 280 14.12 24.05 -25.96
N THR A 281 15.12 23.93 -26.83
CA THR A 281 15.31 22.78 -27.71
C THR A 281 16.53 21.97 -27.29
N PHE A 282 16.44 20.66 -27.49
CA PHE A 282 17.51 19.70 -27.29
C PHE A 282 17.66 18.88 -28.56
N VAL A 283 18.90 18.67 -28.99
CA VAL A 283 19.22 17.85 -30.16
C VAL A 283 19.90 16.58 -29.66
N ARG A 284 19.38 15.42 -30.07
CA ARG A 284 19.98 14.10 -29.79
C ARG A 284 20.52 13.52 -31.08
N GLU A 285 21.83 13.29 -31.10
CA GLU A 285 22.57 12.68 -32.21
C GLU A 285 23.58 11.69 -31.61
N GLU A 286 23.16 10.43 -31.44
CA GLU A 286 24.03 9.34 -30.97
C GLU A 286 24.40 8.40 -32.14
N PRO A 287 25.60 7.79 -32.15
CA PRO A 287 26.01 6.88 -33.21
C PRO A 287 25.07 5.67 -33.31
N GLY A 288 24.27 5.61 -34.36
CA GLY A 288 23.30 4.53 -34.62
C GLY A 288 21.84 4.90 -34.33
N ASP A 289 21.58 6.07 -33.74
CA ASP A 289 20.23 6.60 -33.52
C ASP A 289 19.92 7.74 -34.51
N PRO A 290 18.70 7.82 -35.07
CA PRO A 290 18.31 8.91 -35.96
C PRO A 290 18.28 10.25 -35.21
N LEU A 291 18.67 11.33 -35.91
CA LEU A 291 18.62 12.69 -35.38
C LEU A 291 17.20 13.00 -34.86
N ALA A 292 17.12 13.43 -33.61
CA ALA A 292 15.85 13.82 -32.99
C ALA A 292 15.97 15.18 -32.28
N VAL A 293 15.00 16.06 -32.51
CA VAL A 293 14.94 17.38 -31.88
C VAL A 293 13.75 17.42 -30.93
N THR A 294 14.01 17.70 -29.65
CA THR A 294 12.98 17.83 -28.63
C THR A 294 12.83 19.28 -28.20
N ALA A 295 11.63 19.86 -28.35
CA ALA A 295 11.26 21.13 -27.76
C ALA A 295 10.50 20.92 -26.45
N ILE A 296 10.89 21.68 -25.45
CA ILE A 296 10.17 21.88 -24.20
C ILE A 296 9.66 23.33 -24.21
N PHE A 297 8.35 23.51 -24.08
CA PHE A 297 7.72 24.83 -24.17
C PHE A 297 6.63 25.02 -23.12
N GLN A 298 6.54 26.23 -22.57
CA GLN A 298 5.59 26.58 -21.51
C GLN A 298 4.95 27.94 -21.78
N ASP A 299 3.65 28.09 -21.49
CA ASP A 299 3.00 29.40 -21.49
C ASP A 299 3.55 30.26 -20.35
N ILE A 300 4.27 31.32 -20.70
CA ILE A 300 4.88 32.28 -19.78
C ILE A 300 4.19 33.65 -19.85
N THR A 301 2.99 33.73 -20.45
CA THR A 301 2.28 35.00 -20.65
C THR A 301 2.08 35.76 -19.34
N ASP A 302 1.63 35.08 -18.29
CA ASP A 302 1.42 35.71 -16.98
C ASP A 302 2.73 36.07 -16.27
N LEU A 303 3.77 35.25 -16.42
CA LEU A 303 5.10 35.54 -15.90
C LEU A 303 5.69 36.81 -16.54
N GLU A 304 5.56 36.98 -17.86
CA GLU A 304 6.00 38.18 -18.56
C GLU A 304 5.17 39.41 -18.16
N ARG A 305 3.84 39.27 -18.02
CA ARG A 305 2.97 40.36 -17.55
C ARG A 305 3.39 40.84 -16.16
N MET A 306 3.62 39.92 -15.23
CA MET A 306 4.10 40.25 -13.89
C MET A 306 5.47 40.91 -13.91
N ALA A 307 6.41 40.40 -14.71
CA ALA A 307 7.74 41.00 -14.86
C ALA A 307 7.68 42.45 -15.40
N VAL A 308 6.80 42.71 -16.36
CA VAL A 308 6.57 44.07 -16.89
C VAL A 308 5.96 44.99 -15.84
N LEU A 309 4.98 44.52 -15.07
CA LEU A 309 4.36 45.29 -14.00
C LEU A 309 5.35 45.64 -12.89
N ASN A 310 6.17 44.68 -12.44
CA ASN A 310 7.21 44.91 -11.44
C ASN A 310 8.23 45.95 -11.90
N ARG A 311 8.73 45.85 -13.13
CA ARG A 311 9.65 46.86 -13.70
C ARG A 311 9.03 48.26 -13.76
N ARG A 312 7.71 48.37 -13.96
CA ARG A 312 7.00 49.66 -13.92
C ARG A 312 6.89 50.18 -12.49
N ALA A 313 6.61 49.32 -11.53
CA ALA A 313 6.55 49.68 -10.11
C ALA A 313 7.91 50.17 -9.60
N GLU A 314 9.00 49.44 -9.88
CA GLU A 314 10.37 49.83 -9.52
C GLU A 314 10.75 51.21 -10.09
N ARG A 315 10.37 51.50 -11.33
CA ARG A 315 10.59 52.81 -11.94
C ARG A 315 9.80 53.92 -11.25
N LEU A 316 8.55 53.67 -10.88
CA LEU A 316 7.72 54.65 -10.18
C LEU A 316 8.25 54.91 -8.77
N GLU A 317 8.73 53.89 -8.08
CA GLU A 317 9.36 54.02 -6.76
C GLU A 317 10.63 54.86 -6.84
N ALA A 318 11.52 54.57 -7.79
CA ALA A 318 12.73 55.37 -8.01
C ALA A 318 12.40 56.84 -8.35
N VAL A 319 11.36 57.10 -9.15
CA VAL A 319 10.91 58.47 -9.44
C VAL A 319 10.32 59.15 -8.20
N ALA A 320 9.56 58.44 -7.38
CA ALA A 320 8.99 58.97 -6.14
C ALA A 320 10.07 59.33 -5.12
N GLU A 321 11.09 58.49 -4.97
CA GLU A 321 12.24 58.74 -4.09
C GLU A 321 13.03 59.97 -4.54
N LEU A 322 13.35 60.06 -5.84
CA LEU A 322 14.02 61.24 -6.40
C LEU A 322 13.17 62.51 -6.24
N SER A 323 11.86 62.42 -6.44
CA SER A 323 10.94 63.55 -6.28
C SER A 323 10.82 64.00 -4.82
N ALA A 324 10.84 63.05 -3.87
CA ALA A 324 10.84 63.35 -2.44
C ALA A 324 12.16 64.01 -2.01
N SER A 325 13.30 63.50 -2.50
CA SER A 325 14.61 64.12 -2.29
C SER A 325 14.68 65.56 -2.85
N LEU A 326 14.27 65.75 -4.11
CA LEU A 326 14.17 67.07 -4.75
C LEU A 326 13.20 67.99 -4.01
N ALA A 327 12.05 67.49 -3.56
CA ALA A 327 11.09 68.29 -2.79
C ALA A 327 11.65 68.69 -1.42
N HIS A 328 12.46 67.84 -0.78
CA HIS A 328 13.19 68.16 0.44
C HIS A 328 14.27 69.22 0.20
N GLU A 329 15.01 69.17 -0.91
CA GLU A 329 16.00 70.19 -1.28
C GLU A 329 15.34 71.53 -1.66
N ILE A 330 14.21 71.52 -2.38
CA ILE A 330 13.48 72.74 -2.76
C ILE A 330 12.79 73.39 -1.56
N LYS A 331 12.34 72.63 -0.55
CA LYS A 331 11.75 73.18 0.68
C LYS A 331 12.77 73.71 1.68
N ASN A 332 14.05 73.33 1.56
CA ASN A 332 15.13 73.81 2.43
C ASN A 332 16.19 74.64 1.68
N PRO A 333 15.83 75.75 0.99
CA PRO A 333 16.82 76.62 0.38
C PRO A 333 17.59 77.49 1.40
N LEU A 334 17.35 77.32 2.71
CA LEU A 334 17.84 78.21 3.78
C LEU A 334 18.59 77.50 4.92
N ALA A 335 19.11 76.30 4.70
CA ALA A 335 20.00 75.62 5.65
C ALA A 335 21.34 75.22 5.00
N SER A 336 21.96 76.17 4.28
CA SER A 336 23.42 76.26 4.13
C SER A 336 23.83 77.68 3.82
#